data_AF-A0A8S3JWA3-F1
#
_entry.id   AF-A0A8S3JWA3-F1
#
_cell.length_a   1.000
_cell.length_b   1.000
_cell.length_c   1.000
_cell.angle_alpha   90.00
_cell.angle_beta   90.00
_cell.angle_gamma   90.00
#
_symmetry.space_group_name_H-M   'P 1'
#
loop_
_entity.id
_entity.type
_entity.pdbx_description
1 polymer ?
#
loop_
_entity_poly.entity_id
_entity_poly.type
_entity_poly.pdbx_seq_one_letter_code
_entity_poly.pdbx_strand_id
1 'polypeptide(L)'
;MSQVKHCQPTESTTATNLNQILANEVRLNRLHRLFKLQFNVTEPSIIIEPYLFLGNCISAHDTHRLSKLGIRYILNVAIRDVELCPYYSSDIRTLPIDLRDDDQENIIRIFNQAFTFINEAKRNKSRVLVH
;
A
#
# COMPACT_ATOMS: atom_id res chain seq x y z
N MET A 1 -48.48 -2.21 -34.40
CA MET A 1 -47.24 -2.10 -35.19
C MET A 1 -46.49 -0.86 -34.70
N SER A 2 -45.61 -1.04 -33.71
CA SER A 2 -44.84 0.06 -33.10
C SER A 2 -43.49 0.16 -33.80
N GLN A 3 -43.19 1.33 -34.37
CA GLN A 3 -41.93 1.56 -35.09
C GLN A 3 -40.76 1.67 -34.09
N VAL A 4 -39.78 0.80 -34.27
CA VAL A 4 -38.51 0.79 -33.54
C VAL A 4 -37.70 2.03 -33.97
N LYS A 5 -37.50 2.99 -33.07
CA LYS A 5 -36.53 4.06 -33.28
C LYS A 5 -35.12 3.45 -33.20
N HIS A 6 -34.45 3.44 -34.34
CA HIS A 6 -33.05 3.08 -34.49
C HIS A 6 -32.20 4.09 -33.70
N CYS A 7 -31.62 3.66 -32.58
CA CYS A 7 -30.62 4.43 -31.85
C CYS A 7 -29.27 4.15 -32.51
N GLN A 8 -28.72 5.11 -33.26
CA GLN A 8 -27.35 5.00 -33.73
C GLN A 8 -26.39 5.24 -32.56
N PRO A 9 -25.38 4.38 -32.35
CA PRO A 9 -24.36 4.64 -31.35
C PRO A 9 -23.47 5.80 -31.85
N THR A 10 -23.48 6.91 -31.12
CA THR A 10 -22.53 8.00 -31.33
C THR A 10 -21.17 7.55 -30.79
N GLU A 11 -20.27 7.19 -31.71
CA GLU A 11 -18.85 6.98 -31.46
C GLU A 11 -18.20 8.31 -31.03
N SER A 12 -18.27 8.66 -29.73
CA SER A 12 -17.58 9.85 -29.21
C SER A 12 -17.27 9.79 -27.71
N THR A 13 -17.03 8.61 -27.14
CA THR A 13 -16.70 8.49 -25.71
C THR A 13 -15.67 7.40 -25.39
N THR A 14 -14.76 7.09 -26.31
CA THR A 14 -13.69 6.09 -26.09
C THR A 14 -12.28 6.67 -26.15
N ALA A 15 -12.14 7.99 -26.38
CA ALA A 15 -10.88 8.72 -26.29
C ALA A 15 -10.92 9.73 -25.15
N THR A 16 -11.08 9.26 -23.91
CA THR A 16 -10.38 9.95 -22.82
C THR A 16 -8.90 9.92 -23.21
N ASN A 17 -8.46 11.05 -23.76
CA ASN A 17 -7.32 11.19 -24.66
C ASN A 17 -6.07 10.57 -24.03
N LEU A 18 -5.42 9.62 -24.71
CA LEU A 18 -4.20 8.96 -24.22
C LEU A 18 -3.13 9.99 -23.81
N ASN A 19 -3.09 11.15 -24.48
CA ASN A 19 -2.20 12.26 -24.10
C ASN A 19 -2.59 12.89 -22.77
N GLN A 20 -3.88 12.96 -22.44
CA GLN A 20 -4.36 13.42 -21.14
C GLN A 20 -4.01 12.42 -20.03
N ILE A 21 -4.13 11.12 -20.32
CA ILE A 21 -3.75 10.04 -19.38
C ILE A 21 -2.25 10.09 -19.11
N LEU A 22 -1.42 10.16 -20.16
CA LEU A 22 0.03 10.29 -20.05
C LEU A 22 0.45 11.58 -19.33
N ALA A 23 -0.20 12.71 -19.63
CA ALA A 23 0.06 13.97 -18.94
C ALA A 23 -0.29 13.89 -17.44
N ASN A 24 -1.38 13.20 -17.09
CA ASN A 24 -1.76 12.96 -15.71
C ASN A 24 -0.75 12.04 -15.00
N GLU A 25 -0.29 10.96 -15.64
CA GLU A 25 0.74 10.08 -15.08
C GLU A 25 2.06 10.82 -14.83
N VAL A 26 2.53 11.63 -15.80
CA VAL A 26 3.74 12.45 -15.65
C VAL A 26 3.58 13.45 -14.49
N ARG A 27 2.40 14.08 -14.37
CA ARG A 27 2.10 15.01 -13.29
C ARG A 27 2.06 14.32 -11.93
N LEU A 28 1.44 13.13 -11.84
CA LEU A 28 1.38 12.31 -10.63
C LEU A 28 2.77 11.84 -10.21
N ASN A 29 3.60 11.41 -11.16
CA ASN A 29 5.00 11.03 -10.89
C ASN A 29 5.82 12.22 -10.40
N ARG A 30 5.60 13.41 -10.96
CA ARG A 30 6.26 14.64 -10.50
C ARG A 30 5.79 15.06 -9.11
N LEU A 31 4.48 15.00 -8.85
CA LEU A 31 3.91 15.26 -7.52
C LEU A 31 4.43 14.26 -6.49
N HIS A 32 4.45 12.97 -6.83
CA HIS A 32 5.01 11.92 -5.98
C HIS A 32 6.49 12.18 -5.69
N ARG A 33 7.29 12.55 -6.70
CA ARG A 33 8.71 12.90 -6.53
C ARG A 33 8.89 14.15 -5.66
N LEU A 34 8.10 15.19 -5.87
CA LEU A 34 8.14 16.41 -5.07
C LEU A 34 7.73 16.13 -3.62
N PHE A 35 6.71 15.30 -3.41
CA PHE A 35 6.30 14.82 -2.10
C PHE A 35 7.43 14.02 -1.41
N LYS A 36 8.10 13.12 -2.14
CA LYS A 36 9.27 12.39 -1.63
C LYS A 36 10.42 13.30 -1.20
N LEU A 37 10.71 14.34 -1.98
CA LEU A 37 11.76 15.31 -1.70
C LEU A 37 11.39 16.28 -0.56
N GLN A 38 10.11 16.66 -0.46
CA GLN A 38 9.63 17.63 0.52
C GLN A 38 9.39 17.01 1.90
N PHE A 39 8.97 15.75 1.96
CA PHE A 39 8.67 15.04 3.21
C PHE A 39 9.70 14.00 3.59
N ASN A 40 10.85 13.99 2.91
CA ASN A 40 11.94 13.06 3.13
C ASN A 40 11.41 11.61 3.21
N VAL A 41 10.65 11.19 2.19
CA VAL A 41 9.96 9.88 2.19
C VAL A 41 11.02 8.79 2.29
N THR A 42 11.22 8.33 3.52
CA THR A 42 12.25 7.39 3.90
C THR A 42 11.87 6.02 3.38
N GLU A 43 12.81 5.41 2.67
CA GLU A 43 12.77 3.98 2.43
C GLU A 43 12.57 3.22 3.75
N PRO A 44 11.72 2.19 3.79
CA PRO A 44 11.63 1.37 4.98
C PRO A 44 13.00 0.75 5.25
N SER A 45 13.43 0.84 6.50
CA SER A 45 14.72 0.33 6.96
C SER A 45 14.67 -1.18 7.11
N ILE A 46 15.74 -1.87 6.74
CA ILE A 46 15.88 -3.31 7.01
C ILE A 46 16.30 -3.45 8.47
N ILE A 47 15.49 -4.15 9.26
CA ILE A 47 15.79 -4.45 10.67
C ILE A 47 16.44 -5.82 10.80
N ILE A 48 15.93 -6.81 10.06
CA ILE A 48 16.51 -8.16 10.02
C ILE A 48 16.56 -8.62 8.57
N GLU A 49 17.76 -8.85 8.06
CA GLU A 49 17.94 -9.43 6.74
C GLU A 49 17.49 -10.90 6.68
N PRO A 50 16.92 -11.36 5.56
CA PRO A 50 16.48 -10.58 4.39
C PRO A 50 15.00 -10.14 4.45
N TYR A 51 14.32 -10.23 5.60
CA TYR A 51 12.85 -10.37 5.62
C TYR A 51 12.06 -9.36 6.48
N LEU A 52 12.68 -8.62 7.40
CA LEU A 52 11.96 -7.69 8.28
C LEU A 52 12.34 -6.24 7.99
N PHE A 53 11.33 -5.46 7.62
CA PHE A 53 11.42 -4.03 7.34
C PHE A 53 10.60 -3.24 8.36
N LEU A 54 11.09 -2.06 8.73
CA LEU A 54 10.39 -1.06 9.52
C LEU A 54 10.20 0.19 8.68
N GLY A 55 8.97 0.69 8.60
CA GLY A 55 8.65 1.89 7.84
C GLY A 55 7.57 2.71 8.51
N ASN A 56 7.06 3.69 7.75
CA ASN A 56 5.96 4.57 8.15
C ASN A 56 4.73 4.33 7.26
N CYS A 57 3.64 5.05 7.56
CA CYS A 57 2.40 4.97 6.79
C CYS A 57 2.59 5.26 5.29
N ILE A 58 3.51 6.15 4.92
CA ILE A 58 3.80 6.50 3.53
C ILE A 58 4.41 5.28 2.80
N SER A 59 5.39 4.63 3.42
CA SER A 59 6.00 3.42 2.86
C SER A 59 5.01 2.26 2.74
N ALA A 60 4.05 2.16 3.65
CA ALA A 60 2.98 1.17 3.59
C ALA A 60 2.00 1.44 2.43
N HIS A 61 1.79 2.69 2.05
CA HIS A 61 0.91 3.05 0.93
C HIS A 61 1.59 3.05 -0.45
N ASP A 62 2.93 2.94 -0.51
CA ASP A 62 3.67 2.88 -1.77
C ASP A 62 3.70 1.43 -2.32
N THR A 63 2.59 1.03 -2.93
CA THR A 63 2.41 -0.34 -3.48
C THR A 63 3.47 -0.72 -4.51
N HIS A 64 3.96 0.25 -5.30
CA HIS A 64 5.05 0.05 -6.23
C HIS A 64 6.35 -0.31 -5.49
N ARG A 65 6.66 0.42 -4.41
CA ARG A 65 7.84 0.14 -3.61
C ARG A 65 7.74 -1.17 -2.85
N LEU A 66 6.59 -1.48 -2.26
CA LEU A 66 6.36 -2.77 -1.60
C LEU A 66 6.60 -3.94 -2.56
N SER A 67 6.13 -3.82 -3.80
CA SER A 67 6.37 -4.82 -4.87
C SER A 67 7.85 -4.94 -5.20
N LYS A 68 8.54 -3.80 -5.45
CA LYS A 68 9.98 -3.78 -5.75
C LYS A 68 10.83 -4.37 -4.62
N LEU A 69 10.41 -4.18 -3.36
CA LEU A 69 11.06 -4.74 -2.19
C LEU A 69 10.67 -6.19 -1.90
N GLY A 70 9.71 -6.78 -2.63
CA GLY A 70 9.24 -8.15 -2.38
C GLY A 70 8.45 -8.31 -1.07
N ILE A 71 7.89 -7.23 -0.53
CA ILE A 71 7.14 -7.22 0.73
C ILE A 71 5.71 -7.65 0.45
N ARG A 72 5.29 -8.83 0.94
CA ARG A 72 3.91 -9.35 0.78
C ARG A 72 3.16 -9.50 2.11
N TYR A 73 3.81 -9.11 3.21
CA TYR A 73 3.22 -9.11 4.54
C TYR A 73 3.31 -7.70 5.11
N ILE A 74 2.21 -7.19 5.65
CA ILE A 74 2.14 -5.83 6.23
C ILE A 74 1.51 -5.94 7.61
N LEU A 75 2.30 -5.65 8.63
CA LEU A 75 1.85 -5.49 10.01
C LEU A 75 1.60 -4.00 10.24
N ASN A 76 0.34 -3.58 10.32
CA ASN A 76 -0.03 -2.21 10.67
C ASN A 76 -0.38 -2.19 12.15
N VAL A 77 0.42 -1.55 12.99
CA VAL A 77 0.15 -1.50 14.45
C VAL A 77 -0.62 -0.26 14.90
N ALA A 78 -0.96 0.64 13.98
CA ALA A 78 -1.67 1.88 14.22
C ALA A 78 -2.96 1.97 13.38
N ILE A 79 -3.72 0.87 13.27
CA ILE A 79 -4.91 0.80 12.39
C ILE A 79 -5.97 1.87 12.68
N ARG A 80 -5.99 2.39 13.92
CA ARG A 80 -6.90 3.47 14.32
C ARG A 80 -6.57 4.81 13.65
N ASP A 81 -5.29 5.07 13.39
CA ASP A 81 -4.80 6.33 12.85
C ASP A 81 -4.43 6.23 11.37
N VAL A 82 -4.12 5.02 10.89
CA VAL A 82 -3.66 4.74 9.54
C VAL A 82 -4.44 3.55 8.98
N GLU A 83 -5.32 3.82 8.02
CA GLU A 83 -6.06 2.77 7.31
C GLU A 83 -5.13 1.90 6.44
N LEU A 84 -5.60 0.71 6.06
CA LEU A 84 -4.91 -0.11 5.06
C LEU A 84 -5.03 0.53 3.68
N CYS A 85 -3.97 0.44 2.87
CA CYS A 85 -4.02 0.90 1.49
C CYS A 85 -5.08 0.13 0.69
N PRO A 86 -6.06 0.80 0.07
CA PRO A 86 -7.13 0.13 -0.67
C PRO A 86 -6.66 -0.49 -1.99
N TYR A 87 -5.43 -0.19 -2.41
CA TYR A 87 -4.82 -0.66 -3.66
C TYR A 87 -3.84 -1.81 -3.45
N TYR A 88 -3.81 -2.44 -2.28
CA TYR A 88 -3.03 -3.65 -2.08
C TYR A 88 -3.45 -4.74 -3.07
N SER A 89 -2.46 -5.41 -3.65
CA SER A 89 -2.69 -6.58 -4.48
C SER A 89 -3.22 -7.74 -3.64
N SER A 90 -3.99 -8.64 -4.25
CA SER A 90 -4.68 -9.74 -3.53
C SER A 90 -3.74 -10.75 -2.86
N ASP A 91 -2.46 -10.76 -3.23
CA ASP A 91 -1.39 -11.56 -2.64
C ASP A 91 -0.74 -10.91 -1.41
N ILE A 92 -1.08 -9.65 -1.07
CA ILE A 92 -0.62 -9.00 0.16
C ILE A 92 -1.46 -9.49 1.34
N ARG A 93 -0.79 -10.04 2.33
CA ARG A 93 -1.37 -10.36 3.63
C ARG A 93 -1.18 -9.17 4.57
N THR A 94 -2.25 -8.78 5.24
CA THR A 94 -2.24 -7.71 6.23
C THR A 94 -2.58 -8.25 7.61
N LEU A 95 -1.94 -7.70 8.63
CA LEU A 95 -2.32 -7.87 10.02
C LEU A 95 -2.48 -6.48 10.65
N PRO A 96 -3.72 -5.97 10.72
CA PRO A 96 -4.02 -4.76 11.46
C PRO A 96 -4.07 -5.05 12.95
N ILE A 97 -3.39 -4.21 13.72
CA ILE A 97 -3.39 -4.20 15.16
C ILE A 97 -3.64 -2.76 15.59
N ASP A 98 -4.44 -2.63 16.63
CA ASP A 98 -4.78 -1.35 17.24
C ASP A 98 -3.94 -1.18 18.50
N LEU A 99 -2.79 -0.51 18.39
CA LEU A 99 -2.00 0.00 19.51
C LEU A 99 -2.11 1.52 19.57
N ARG A 100 -2.08 2.06 20.79
CA ARG A 100 -1.92 3.50 21.03
C ARG A 100 -0.43 3.81 21.18
N ASP A 101 -0.01 4.96 20.67
CA ASP A 101 1.33 5.49 20.89
C ASP A 101 1.38 6.26 22.22
N ASP A 102 1.19 5.52 23.32
CA ASP A 102 1.29 6.05 24.69
C ASP A 102 1.97 5.05 25.63
N ASP A 103 2.49 5.56 26.75
CA ASP A 103 3.27 4.79 27.72
C ASP A 103 2.43 3.80 28.56
N GLN A 104 1.10 3.90 28.49
CA GLN A 104 0.17 2.98 29.15
C GLN A 104 -0.27 1.83 28.24
N GLU A 105 0.07 1.86 26.95
CA GLU A 105 -0.29 0.80 26.02
C GLU A 105 0.50 -0.49 26.30
N ASN A 106 -0.23 -1.57 26.61
CA ASN A 106 0.39 -2.87 26.82
C ASN A 106 0.76 -3.53 25.48
N ILE A 107 1.91 -3.18 24.92
CA ILE A 107 2.40 -3.77 23.66
C ILE A 107 2.75 -5.26 23.77
N ILE A 108 2.98 -5.78 24.98
CA ILE A 108 3.31 -7.21 25.19
C ILE A 108 2.14 -8.09 24.72
N ARG A 109 0.90 -7.59 24.84
CA ARG A 109 -0.32 -8.33 24.44
C ARG A 109 -0.31 -8.76 22.97
N ILE A 110 0.45 -8.08 22.11
CA ILE A 110 0.50 -8.38 20.68
C ILE A 110 1.73 -9.18 20.25
N PHE A 111 2.68 -9.44 21.14
CA PHE A 111 3.96 -10.08 20.80
C PHE A 111 3.75 -11.43 20.12
N ASN A 112 2.92 -12.31 20.70
CA ASN A 112 2.66 -13.62 20.12
C ASN A 112 2.02 -13.53 18.72
N GLN A 113 1.07 -12.61 18.53
CA GLN A 113 0.39 -12.42 17.25
C GLN A 113 1.35 -11.85 16.19
N ALA A 114 2.12 -10.82 16.55
CA ALA A 114 3.11 -10.20 15.66
C ALA A 114 4.23 -11.18 15.29
N PHE A 115 4.77 -11.92 16.26
CA PHE A 115 5.79 -12.95 16.00
C PHE A 115 5.27 -14.06 15.10
N THR A 116 4.02 -14.50 15.29
CA THR A 116 3.41 -15.52 14.43
C THR A 116 3.35 -15.03 12.98
N PHE A 117 2.90 -13.79 12.77
CA PHE A 117 2.78 -13.18 11.44
C PHE A 117 4.14 -12.96 10.77
N ILE A 118 5.11 -12.42 11.51
CA ILE A 118 6.49 -12.22 11.01
C ILE A 118 7.14 -13.56 10.65
N ASN A 119 6.96 -14.59 11.48
CA ASN A 119 7.50 -15.93 11.23
C ASN A 119 6.80 -16.64 10.07
N GLU A 120 5.53 -16.36 9.82
CA GLU A 120 4.84 -16.82 8.61
C GLU A 120 5.46 -16.22 7.34
N ALA A 121 5.69 -14.89 7.31
CA ALA A 121 6.36 -14.24 6.20
C ALA A 121 7.73 -14.88 5.90
N LYS A 122 8.52 -15.09 6.97
CA LYS A 122 9.83 -15.75 6.89
C LYS A 122 9.75 -17.17 6.33
N ARG A 123 8.84 -18.01 6.84
CA ARG A 123 8.66 -19.40 6.36
C ARG A 123 8.25 -19.46 4.90
N ASN A 124 7.43 -18.50 4.45
CA ASN A 124 7.00 -18.36 3.07
C ASN A 124 8.06 -17.70 2.16
N LYS A 125 9.30 -17.51 2.65
CA LYS A 125 10.39 -16.82 1.93
C LYS A 125 9.98 -15.45 1.40
N SER A 126 9.07 -14.80 2.11
CA SER A 126 8.56 -13.47 1.82
C SER A 126 9.17 -12.44 2.77
N ARG A 127 8.77 -11.19 2.61
CA ARG A 127 9.23 -10.06 3.41
C ARG A 127 8.04 -9.36 4.05
N VAL A 128 8.24 -8.89 5.27
CA VAL A 128 7.26 -8.19 6.08
C VAL A 128 7.68 -6.76 6.33
N LEU A 129 6.74 -5.83 6.15
CA LEU A 129 6.83 -4.46 6.63
C LEU A 129 6.04 -4.34 7.93
N VAL A 130 6.69 -3.82 8.97
CA VAL A 130 6.03 -3.30 10.17
C VAL A 130 5.96 -1.79 10.05
N HIS A 131 4.78 -1.19 10.28
CA HIS A 131 4.58 0.25 10.24
C HIS A 131 3.48 0.71 11.20
#